data_AF-X1JEP8-F1
#
_entry.id   AF-X1JEP8-F1
#
_cell.length_a   1.000
_cell.length_b   1.000
_cell.length_c   1.000
_cell.angle_alpha   90.00
_cell.angle_beta   90.00
_cell.angle_gamma   90.00
#
_symmetry.space_group_name_H-M   'P 1'
#
loop_
_entity.id
_entity.type
_entity.pdbx_description
1 polymer ?
#
loop_
_entity_poly.entity_id
_entity_poly.type
_entity_poly.pdbx_seq_one_letter_code
_entity_poly.pdbx_strand_id
1 'polypeptide(L)'
;MRDSSKLTIRGGSRLPFGLSKTNVAEKTPVVPDQKTLAQLSWRHMYQKAVALWHALSAEEKLDWESQARRKHMTGFAWFMSQALKPNPGLYLPLQGGTMAGDIDMSKNRLLKLPLPIDPQEPASRTYVDQALENFMWAKFLNDTPSGIGAYFEMSPDPTGEAKSTFSSEVLDTGEDQPLFQWISDEVVSFTTILSGIIRFHIHAQRTAGNKSIQLYAELYEYTSAAAEILITTTELCVFLTDDESCIEIHAPLA
;
A
#
# COMPACT_ATOMS: atom_id res chain seq x y z
N MET A 1 90.63 17.31 23.35
CA MET A 1 89.75 18.50 23.20
C MET A 1 90.49 19.51 22.33
N ARG A 2 90.09 19.92 21.13
CA ARG A 2 89.01 19.58 20.20
C ARG A 2 89.63 19.57 18.80
N ASP A 3 89.39 18.51 18.03
CA ASP A 3 89.68 18.47 16.59
C ASP A 3 88.81 19.51 15.87
N SER A 4 89.40 20.37 15.05
CA SER A 4 88.67 21.44 14.35
C SER A 4 88.98 21.39 12.85
N SER A 5 88.03 20.86 12.06
CA SER A 5 88.16 20.75 10.60
C SER A 5 87.51 21.94 9.90
N LYS A 6 88.26 22.57 8.99
CA LYS A 6 87.82 23.72 8.18
C LYS A 6 87.45 23.26 6.76
N LEU A 7 86.18 23.40 6.38
CA LEU A 7 85.69 23.21 5.02
C LEU A 7 85.62 24.58 4.32
N THR A 8 86.21 24.72 3.13
CA THR A 8 86.12 25.94 2.32
C THR A 8 85.67 25.58 0.91
N ILE A 9 84.45 25.98 0.54
CA ILE A 9 83.92 25.84 -0.81
C ILE A 9 84.34 27.10 -1.59
N ARG A 10 85.05 26.93 -2.71
CA ARG A 10 85.42 28.01 -3.62
C ARG A 10 84.47 27.99 -4.82
N GLY A 11 83.75 29.09 -5.06
CA GLY A 11 82.87 29.26 -6.21
C GLY A 11 83.67 29.67 -7.46
N GLY A 12 83.52 28.92 -8.55
CA GLY A 12 84.02 29.31 -9.88
C GLY A 12 83.00 30.19 -10.59
N SER A 13 83.42 31.38 -11.02
CA SER A 13 82.62 32.27 -11.88
C SER A 13 83.16 32.25 -13.31
N ARG A 14 82.35 31.76 -14.24
CA ARG A 14 82.52 32.06 -15.68
C ARG A 14 81.14 32.30 -16.27
N LEU A 15 80.65 33.53 -16.12
CA LEU A 15 79.50 33.98 -16.89
C LEU A 15 79.96 34.29 -18.33
N PRO A 16 79.11 34.00 -19.32
CA PRO A 16 78.53 35.13 -20.02
C PRO A 16 76.99 35.04 -20.09
N PHE A 17 76.35 36.15 -19.70
CA PHE A 17 75.08 36.68 -20.21
C PHE A 17 73.81 35.81 -20.17
N GLY A 18 72.87 36.22 -19.32
CA GLY A 18 71.44 35.87 -19.41
C GLY A 18 70.72 35.75 -18.08
N LEU A 19 70.74 36.77 -17.21
CA LEU A 19 69.92 36.77 -15.99
C LEU A 19 68.43 36.93 -16.34
N SER A 20 67.70 35.82 -16.41
CA SER A 20 66.23 35.81 -16.35
C SER A 20 65.81 35.99 -14.89
N LYS A 21 65.08 37.06 -14.59
CA LYS A 21 64.45 37.27 -13.27
C LYS A 21 63.34 36.22 -13.10
N THR A 22 63.64 35.11 -12.42
CA THR A 22 62.58 34.18 -11.98
C THR A 22 61.96 34.73 -10.71
N ASN A 23 60.77 35.32 -10.81
CA ASN A 23 59.94 35.60 -9.65
C ASN A 23 59.58 34.26 -9.01
N VAL A 24 60.15 33.96 -7.84
CA VAL A 24 59.67 32.85 -7.00
C VAL A 24 58.38 33.33 -6.35
N ALA A 25 57.30 33.29 -7.12
CA ALA A 25 55.95 33.31 -6.57
C ALA A 25 55.73 31.93 -5.96
N GLU A 26 55.95 31.82 -4.65
CA GLU A 26 55.57 30.65 -3.87
C GLU A 26 54.05 30.52 -3.93
N LYS A 27 53.54 29.84 -4.97
CA LYS A 27 52.14 29.42 -5.00
C LYS A 27 52.02 28.31 -3.96
N THR A 28 51.34 28.60 -2.86
CA THR A 28 50.92 27.60 -1.87
C THR A 28 50.39 26.38 -2.62
N PRO A 29 50.92 25.17 -2.37
CA PRO A 29 50.49 23.99 -3.13
C PRO A 29 49.00 23.78 -2.91
N VAL A 30 48.22 23.91 -3.98
CA VAL A 30 46.80 23.57 -3.97
C VAL A 30 46.74 22.05 -4.01
N VAL A 31 46.51 21.43 -2.84
CA VAL A 31 46.29 19.99 -2.75
C VAL A 31 45.03 19.68 -3.57
N PRO A 32 45.10 18.85 -4.62
CA PRO A 32 43.91 18.49 -5.39
C PRO A 32 42.96 17.70 -4.50
N ASP A 33 41.71 18.17 -4.42
CA ASP A 33 40.64 17.54 -3.64
C ASP A 33 40.49 16.07 -4.07
N GLN A 34 40.80 15.16 -3.16
CA GLN A 34 40.66 13.73 -3.39
C GLN A 34 39.15 13.47 -3.45
N LYS A 35 38.57 13.33 -4.65
CA LYS A 35 37.13 13.10 -4.82
C LYS A 35 36.76 11.64 -4.50
N THR A 36 37.15 11.15 -3.32
CA THR A 36 36.77 9.81 -2.88
C THR A 36 35.25 9.75 -2.69
N LEU A 37 34.66 8.55 -2.82
CA LEU A 37 33.23 8.36 -2.64
C LEU A 37 32.74 8.82 -1.25
N ALA A 38 33.54 8.60 -0.21
CA ALA A 38 33.26 9.09 1.13
C ALA A 38 33.29 10.63 1.20
N GLN A 39 34.28 11.29 0.59
CA GLN A 39 34.34 12.75 0.59
C GLN A 39 33.16 13.38 -0.18
N LEU A 40 32.76 12.76 -1.30
CA LEU A 40 31.58 13.19 -2.06
C LEU A 40 30.28 12.99 -1.27
N SER A 41 30.13 11.88 -0.55
CA SER A 41 28.94 11.63 0.28
C SER A 41 28.86 12.60 1.46
N TRP A 42 29.96 12.86 2.16
CA TRP A 42 30.03 13.85 3.24
C TRP A 42 29.75 15.27 2.74
N ARG A 43 30.26 15.64 1.56
CA ARG A 43 29.96 16.94 0.93
C ARG A 43 28.48 17.07 0.60
N HIS A 44 27.86 16.02 0.06
CA HIS A 44 26.43 16.00 -0.22
C HIS A 44 25.58 16.13 1.05
N MET A 45 25.94 15.41 2.12
CA MET A 45 25.29 15.52 3.43
C MET A 45 25.39 16.94 4.02
N TYR A 46 26.58 17.54 3.94
CA TYR A 46 26.80 18.92 4.36
C TYR A 46 25.93 19.90 3.56
N GLN A 47 25.87 19.75 2.24
CA GLN A 47 25.04 20.61 1.37
C GLN A 47 23.54 20.48 1.69
N LYS A 48 23.06 19.27 1.97
CA LYS A 48 21.66 19.05 2.39
C LYS A 48 21.36 19.71 3.74
N ALA A 49 22.24 19.56 4.72
CA ALA A 49 22.07 20.20 6.02
C ALA A 49 22.03 21.74 5.88
N VAL A 50 22.93 22.31 5.08
CA VAL A 50 22.92 23.75 4.78
C VAL A 50 21.61 24.18 4.11
N ALA A 51 21.12 23.43 3.11
CA ALA A 51 19.84 23.74 2.45
C ALA A 51 18.67 23.72 3.45
N LEU A 52 18.67 22.77 4.38
CA LEU A 52 17.64 22.68 5.43
C LEU A 52 17.70 23.87 6.39
N TRP A 53 18.90 24.31 6.80
CA TRP A 53 19.05 25.55 7.58
C TRP A 53 18.45 26.76 6.85
N HIS A 54 18.66 26.87 5.54
CA HIS A 54 18.10 27.98 4.77
C HIS A 54 16.57 27.90 4.63
N ALA A 55 16.00 26.70 4.62
CA ALA A 55 14.56 26.48 4.57
C ALA A 55 13.83 26.80 5.89
N LEU A 56 14.52 26.81 7.04
CA LEU A 56 13.92 27.16 8.33
C LEU A 56 13.40 28.61 8.35
N SER A 57 12.25 28.81 9.01
CA SER A 57 11.68 30.12 9.30
C SER A 57 12.54 30.92 10.27
N ALA A 58 12.27 32.23 10.39
CA ALA A 58 12.97 33.09 11.34
C ALA A 58 12.73 32.67 12.80
N GLU A 59 11.53 32.19 13.12
CA GLU A 59 11.15 31.72 14.46
C GLU A 59 11.93 30.45 14.86
N GLU A 60 12.01 29.47 13.95
CA GLU A 60 12.78 28.26 14.18
C GLU A 60 14.28 28.55 14.34
N LYS A 61 14.83 29.46 13.51
CA LYS A 61 16.23 29.89 13.63
C LYS A 61 16.52 30.53 14.99
N LEU A 62 15.59 31.33 15.52
CA LEU A 62 15.72 31.93 16.85
C LEU A 62 15.71 30.88 17.97
N ASP A 63 14.92 29.82 17.85
CA ASP A 63 14.93 28.72 18.81
C ASP A 63 16.30 28.01 18.81
N TRP A 64 16.82 27.67 17.63
CA TRP A 64 18.17 27.10 17.49
C TRP A 64 19.26 28.01 18.07
N GLU A 65 19.18 29.32 17.85
CA GLU A 65 20.08 30.28 18.46
C GLU A 65 19.96 30.31 20.00
N SER A 66 18.75 30.25 20.53
CA SER A 66 18.51 30.24 21.98
C SER A 66 19.18 29.03 22.65
N GLN A 67 19.07 27.86 22.02
CA GLN A 67 19.69 26.62 22.48
C GLN A 67 21.22 26.67 22.34
N ALA A 68 21.71 27.22 21.22
CA ALA A 68 23.14 27.31 20.93
C ALA A 68 23.88 28.31 21.84
N ARG A 69 23.23 29.39 22.29
CA ARG A 69 23.81 30.38 23.22
C ARG A 69 24.31 29.73 24.51
N ARG A 70 23.57 28.75 25.06
CA ARG A 70 23.97 27.99 26.26
C ARG A 70 25.25 27.16 26.04
N LYS A 71 25.61 26.93 24.79
CA LYS A 71 26.78 26.17 24.35
C LYS A 71 27.89 27.05 23.77
N HIS A 72 27.75 28.38 23.86
CA HIS A 72 28.68 29.34 23.25
C HIS A 72 28.88 29.13 21.75
N MET A 73 27.82 28.73 21.04
CA MET A 73 27.81 28.49 19.59
C MET A 73 26.73 29.33 18.91
N THR A 74 26.85 29.50 17.59
CA THR A 74 25.76 30.06 16.77
C THR A 74 24.69 29.00 16.54
N GLY A 75 23.44 29.42 16.29
CA GLY A 75 22.34 28.52 15.96
C GLY A 75 22.68 27.62 14.77
N PHE A 76 23.32 28.18 13.73
CA PHE A 76 23.81 27.44 12.57
C PHE A 76 24.83 26.37 12.94
N ALA A 77 25.86 26.70 13.72
CA ALA A 77 26.90 25.75 14.08
C ALA A 77 26.35 24.62 14.96
N TRP A 78 25.41 24.93 15.86
CA TRP A 78 24.72 23.93 16.66
C TRP A 78 23.83 23.03 15.79
N PHE A 79 23.01 23.61 14.92
CA PHE A 79 22.17 22.90 13.96
C PHE A 79 22.98 21.93 13.08
N MET A 80 24.08 22.43 12.47
CA MET A 80 24.96 21.60 11.64
C MET A 80 25.58 20.46 12.44
N SER A 81 25.94 20.69 13.70
CA SER A 81 26.44 19.62 14.57
C SER A 81 25.38 18.56 14.88
N GLN A 82 24.09 18.91 14.96
CA GLN A 82 23.03 17.91 15.17
C GLN A 82 22.71 17.14 13.89
N ALA A 83 22.76 17.81 12.74
CA ALA A 83 22.51 17.20 11.44
C ALA A 83 23.67 16.30 10.96
N LEU A 84 24.90 16.58 11.38
CA LEU A 84 26.11 15.86 10.96
C LEU A 84 26.68 14.90 12.01
N LYS A 85 26.16 14.92 13.25
CA LYS A 85 26.37 13.80 14.15
C LYS A 85 25.84 12.54 13.45
N PRO A 86 26.50 11.38 13.59
CA PRO A 86 25.87 10.11 13.21
C PRO A 86 24.61 9.98 14.07
N ASN A 87 23.49 10.39 13.49
CA ASN A 87 22.24 10.59 14.19
C ASN A 87 21.26 9.54 13.66
N PRO A 88 21.16 8.38 14.33
CA PRO A 88 20.35 7.27 13.84
C PRO A 88 18.84 7.50 13.98
N GLY A 89 18.35 8.64 14.47
CA GLY A 89 16.94 8.74 14.89
C GLY A 89 16.21 10.05 14.68
N LEU A 90 16.78 11.07 14.04
CA LEU A 90 16.04 12.35 13.91
C LEU A 90 15.14 12.39 12.67
N TYR A 91 15.57 11.85 11.53
CA TYR A 91 14.73 11.72 10.33
C TYR A 91 15.22 10.57 9.45
N LEU A 92 14.29 9.85 8.81
CA LEU A 92 14.63 8.94 7.70
C LEU A 92 14.94 9.78 6.45
N PRO A 93 16.07 9.57 5.76
CA PRO A 93 16.35 10.31 4.54
C PRO A 93 15.32 9.95 3.45
N LEU A 94 15.06 10.87 2.51
CA LEU A 94 14.12 10.66 1.40
C LEU A 94 14.47 9.46 0.49
N GLN A 95 15.70 8.96 0.60
CA GLN A 95 16.14 7.74 -0.09
C GLN A 95 15.71 6.45 0.64
N GLY A 96 14.97 6.58 1.75
CA GLY A 96 14.60 5.46 2.61
C GLY A 96 15.70 5.06 3.59
N GLY A 97 15.47 3.96 4.30
CA GLY A 97 16.40 3.38 5.27
C GLY A 97 15.68 2.34 6.13
N THR A 98 16.43 1.67 7.00
CA THR A 98 15.88 0.67 7.92
C THR A 98 15.42 1.36 9.20
N MET A 99 14.13 1.22 9.52
CA MET A 99 13.61 1.52 10.86
C MET A 99 13.81 0.28 11.74
N ALA A 100 14.25 0.47 12.98
CA ALA A 100 14.47 -0.61 13.94
C ALA A 100 13.76 -0.29 15.27
N GLY A 101 13.29 -1.33 15.96
CA GLY A 101 12.48 -1.21 17.17
C GLY A 101 11.00 -0.98 16.87
N ASP A 102 10.20 -0.84 17.93
CA ASP A 102 8.76 -0.57 17.83
C ASP A 102 8.52 0.87 17.37
N ILE A 103 7.67 1.02 16.35
CA ILE A 103 7.26 2.33 15.82
C ILE A 103 5.82 2.61 16.25
N ASP A 104 5.65 3.52 17.21
CA ASP A 104 4.33 4.03 17.61
C ASP A 104 3.93 5.24 16.75
N MET A 105 2.87 5.09 15.96
CA MET A 105 2.33 6.14 15.09
C MET A 105 1.35 7.09 15.80
N SER A 106 0.96 6.80 17.05
CA SER A 106 -0.09 7.49 17.78
C SER A 106 -1.38 7.62 16.94
N LYS A 107 -1.87 8.83 16.70
CA LYS A 107 -3.07 9.10 15.86
C LYS A 107 -2.75 9.46 14.41
N ASN A 108 -1.49 9.30 13.99
CA ASN A 108 -1.07 9.64 12.63
C ASN A 108 -1.46 8.54 11.63
N ARG A 109 -1.75 8.95 10.39
CA ARG A 109 -2.20 8.06 9.32
C ARG A 109 -1.01 7.57 8.48
N LEU A 110 -1.02 6.29 8.13
CA LEU A 110 -0.18 5.75 7.06
C LEU A 110 -0.98 5.80 5.75
N LEU A 111 -0.44 6.46 4.72
CA LEU A 111 -1.10 6.68 3.44
C LEU A 111 -0.20 6.24 2.29
N LYS A 112 -0.82 5.92 1.14
CA LYS A 112 -0.13 5.57 -0.12
C LYS A 112 0.78 4.33 -0.02
N LEU A 113 0.37 3.32 0.74
CA LEU A 113 0.97 2.00 0.66
C LEU A 113 0.66 1.38 -0.71
N PRO A 114 1.65 0.83 -1.43
CA PRO A 114 1.39 0.04 -2.63
C PRO A 114 0.65 -1.26 -2.29
N LEU A 115 0.19 -1.98 -3.30
CA LEU A 115 -0.31 -3.34 -3.12
C LEU A 115 0.84 -4.24 -2.63
N PRO A 116 0.64 -5.04 -1.56
CA PRO A 116 1.67 -5.93 -1.06
C PRO A 116 2.08 -6.99 -2.08
N ILE A 117 3.39 -7.19 -2.25
CA ILE A 117 3.98 -8.25 -3.09
C ILE A 117 4.70 -9.27 -2.20
N ASP A 118 5.32 -8.81 -1.11
CA ASP A 118 6.00 -9.67 -0.15
C ASP A 118 5.13 -9.91 1.09
N PRO A 119 5.11 -11.14 1.67
CA PRO A 119 4.33 -11.45 2.87
C PRO A 119 4.67 -10.60 4.11
N GLN A 120 5.83 -9.94 4.14
CA GLN A 120 6.27 -9.07 5.23
C GLN A 120 5.89 -7.60 5.03
N GLU A 121 5.33 -7.23 3.88
CA GLU A 121 4.90 -5.86 3.61
C GLU A 121 3.62 -5.51 4.38
N PRO A 122 3.48 -4.26 4.86
CA PRO A 122 2.23 -3.80 5.46
C PRO A 122 1.13 -3.73 4.41
N ALA A 123 -0.01 -4.37 4.70
CA ALA A 123 -1.18 -4.35 3.84
C ALA A 123 -1.93 -3.01 3.90
N SER A 124 -2.34 -2.49 2.74
CA SER A 124 -3.32 -1.42 2.70
C SER A 124 -4.68 -1.93 3.16
N ARG A 125 -5.50 -1.07 3.78
CA ARG A 125 -6.86 -1.45 4.20
C ARG A 125 -7.69 -1.98 3.03
N THR A 126 -7.63 -1.31 1.88
CA THR A 126 -8.34 -1.73 0.66
C THR A 126 -7.96 -3.14 0.25
N TYR A 127 -6.68 -3.51 0.32
CA TYR A 127 -6.24 -4.87 0.00
C TYR A 127 -6.86 -5.91 0.95
N VAL A 128 -6.90 -5.62 2.25
CA VAL A 128 -7.50 -6.52 3.25
C VAL A 128 -9.01 -6.64 3.05
N ASP A 129 -9.69 -5.52 2.83
CA ASP A 129 -11.14 -5.50 2.62
C ASP A 129 -11.51 -6.35 1.38
N GLN A 130 -10.78 -6.19 0.26
CA GLN A 130 -10.97 -7.02 -0.94
C GLN A 130 -10.66 -8.50 -0.72
N ALA A 131 -9.56 -8.81 -0.02
CA ALA A 131 -9.19 -10.20 0.27
C ALA A 131 -10.24 -10.89 1.16
N LEU A 132 -10.84 -10.15 2.10
CA LEU A 132 -11.89 -10.66 2.97
C LEU A 132 -13.21 -10.87 2.23
N GLU A 133 -13.60 -9.93 1.36
CA GLU A 133 -14.78 -10.05 0.50
C GLU A 133 -14.72 -11.32 -0.38
N ASN A 134 -13.53 -11.69 -0.87
CA ASN A 134 -13.34 -12.93 -1.63
C ASN A 134 -13.51 -14.20 -0.79
N PHE A 135 -13.19 -14.13 0.50
CA PHE A 135 -13.27 -15.28 1.39
C PHE A 135 -14.70 -15.54 1.89
N MET A 136 -15.51 -14.49 2.02
CA MET A 136 -16.91 -14.59 2.43
C MET A 136 -17.83 -13.85 1.46
N TRP A 137 -17.98 -14.41 0.26
CA TRP A 137 -19.11 -14.06 -0.61
C TRP A 137 -20.41 -14.62 0.02
N ALA A 138 -20.90 -13.92 1.03
CA ALA A 138 -22.22 -14.09 1.60
C ALA A 138 -23.08 -12.91 1.13
N LYS A 139 -24.19 -13.21 0.47
CA LYS A 139 -25.15 -12.20 0.04
C LYS A 139 -26.55 -12.59 0.47
N PHE A 140 -27.35 -11.57 0.75
CA PHE A 140 -28.75 -11.69 1.08
C PHE A 140 -29.58 -11.42 -0.17
N LEU A 141 -30.57 -12.28 -0.39
CA LEU A 141 -31.55 -12.15 -1.46
C LEU A 141 -32.60 -11.14 -1.01
N ASN A 142 -32.62 -9.95 -1.61
CA ASN A 142 -33.59 -8.91 -1.27
C ASN A 142 -34.74 -8.87 -2.28
N ASP A 143 -35.84 -8.22 -1.92
CA ASP A 143 -37.03 -8.02 -2.76
C ASP A 143 -37.03 -6.66 -3.49
N THR A 144 -35.87 -5.99 -3.53
CA THR A 144 -35.70 -4.71 -4.22
C THR A 144 -35.33 -4.97 -5.69
N PRO A 145 -35.98 -4.32 -6.67
CA PRO A 145 -35.58 -4.43 -8.07
C PRO A 145 -34.15 -3.90 -8.27
N SER A 146 -33.30 -4.67 -8.95
CA SER A 146 -31.89 -4.29 -9.21
C SER A 146 -31.72 -3.16 -10.21
N GLY A 147 -32.78 -2.82 -10.96
CA GLY A 147 -32.71 -1.90 -12.10
C GLY A 147 -32.13 -2.52 -13.39
N ILE A 148 -31.67 -3.77 -13.32
CA ILE A 148 -31.21 -4.57 -14.47
C ILE A 148 -32.27 -5.66 -14.72
N GLY A 149 -32.83 -5.70 -15.94
CA GLY A 149 -33.77 -6.73 -16.34
C GLY A 149 -34.93 -6.95 -15.35
N ALA A 150 -35.30 -8.22 -15.15
CA ALA A 150 -36.29 -8.65 -14.17
C ALA A 150 -35.64 -9.17 -12.86
N TYR A 151 -34.39 -8.80 -12.60
CA TYR A 151 -33.63 -9.30 -11.44
C TYR A 151 -33.89 -8.48 -10.19
N PHE A 152 -33.96 -9.16 -9.05
CA PHE A 152 -33.86 -8.56 -7.73
C PHE A 152 -32.40 -8.34 -7.33
N GLU A 153 -32.17 -7.51 -6.32
CA GLU A 153 -30.82 -7.19 -5.85
C GLU A 153 -30.30 -8.23 -4.85
N MET A 154 -29.01 -8.55 -4.98
CA MET A 154 -28.27 -9.41 -4.08
C MET A 154 -27.27 -8.57 -3.28
N SER A 155 -27.60 -8.29 -2.00
CA SER A 155 -26.89 -7.33 -1.15
C SER A 155 -25.88 -8.00 -0.20
N PRO A 156 -24.72 -7.40 0.09
CA PRO A 156 -23.82 -7.86 1.16
C PRO A 156 -24.41 -7.69 2.56
N ASP A 157 -25.28 -6.70 2.73
CA ASP A 157 -25.82 -6.32 4.02
C ASP A 157 -27.29 -6.74 4.14
N PRO A 158 -27.73 -7.23 5.32
CA PRO A 158 -29.12 -7.56 5.56
C PRO A 158 -29.99 -6.28 5.59
N THR A 159 -31.23 -6.38 5.15
CA THR A 159 -32.19 -5.26 5.10
C THR A 159 -32.71 -4.82 6.47
N GLY A 160 -32.42 -5.58 7.53
CA GLY A 160 -32.95 -5.39 8.88
C GLY A 160 -34.28 -6.08 9.14
N GLU A 161 -34.92 -6.62 8.09
CA GLU A 161 -36.13 -7.43 8.20
C GLU A 161 -35.82 -8.86 8.65
N ALA A 162 -36.80 -9.53 9.26
CA ALA A 162 -36.65 -10.92 9.69
C ALA A 162 -36.58 -11.90 8.49
N LYS A 163 -37.31 -11.61 7.40
CA LYS A 163 -37.27 -12.34 6.13
C LYS A 163 -37.81 -11.49 4.98
N SER A 164 -37.18 -11.57 3.80
CA SER A 164 -37.79 -11.13 2.54
C SER A 164 -38.72 -12.22 2.03
N THR A 165 -39.94 -11.85 1.62
CA THR A 165 -40.98 -12.81 1.23
C THR A 165 -41.28 -12.68 -0.27
N PHE A 166 -41.20 -13.80 -0.98
CA PHE A 166 -41.52 -13.88 -2.41
C PHE A 166 -42.67 -14.84 -2.63
N SER A 167 -43.52 -14.54 -3.61
CA SER A 167 -44.62 -15.42 -4.04
C SER A 167 -44.54 -15.59 -5.54
N SER A 168 -44.43 -16.84 -5.99
CA SER A 168 -44.32 -17.11 -7.42
C SER A 168 -45.67 -16.83 -8.09
N GLU A 169 -45.63 -16.55 -9.38
CA GLU A 169 -46.84 -16.64 -10.20
C GLU A 169 -47.27 -18.11 -10.36
N VAL A 170 -48.37 -18.31 -11.08
CA VAL A 170 -48.87 -19.65 -11.39
C VAL A 170 -47.83 -20.37 -12.26
N LEU A 171 -47.34 -21.51 -11.77
CA LEU A 171 -46.42 -22.35 -12.54
C LEU A 171 -47.16 -23.03 -13.69
N ASP A 172 -46.63 -22.90 -14.90
CA ASP A 172 -47.16 -23.49 -16.13
C ASP A 172 -46.88 -25.00 -16.20
N THR A 173 -47.27 -25.64 -17.31
CA THR A 173 -46.90 -27.04 -17.58
C THR A 173 -45.45 -27.13 -18.08
N GLY A 174 -44.61 -27.88 -17.37
CA GLY A 174 -43.21 -28.11 -17.74
C GLY A 174 -42.32 -28.15 -16.51
N GLU A 175 -41.10 -28.68 -16.70
CA GLU A 175 -40.01 -28.63 -15.72
C GLU A 175 -39.14 -27.38 -15.96
N ASP A 176 -38.19 -27.11 -15.07
CA ASP A 176 -37.15 -26.05 -15.21
C ASP A 176 -37.68 -24.62 -15.42
N GLN A 177 -38.75 -24.25 -14.72
CA GLN A 177 -39.31 -22.89 -14.76
C GLN A 177 -38.57 -21.96 -13.78
N PRO A 178 -38.07 -20.79 -14.23
CA PRO A 178 -37.45 -19.83 -13.34
C PRO A 178 -38.51 -19.20 -12.41
N LEU A 179 -38.25 -19.21 -11.10
CA LEU A 179 -39.14 -18.60 -10.11
C LEU A 179 -38.76 -17.16 -9.82
N PHE A 180 -37.50 -16.95 -9.43
CA PHE A 180 -36.94 -15.68 -9.03
C PHE A 180 -35.47 -15.65 -9.42
N GLN A 181 -34.97 -14.46 -9.72
CA GLN A 181 -33.60 -14.26 -10.15
C GLN A 181 -33.02 -13.04 -9.43
N TRP A 182 -31.77 -13.14 -8.99
CA TRP A 182 -31.07 -12.07 -8.28
C TRP A 182 -29.74 -11.77 -8.95
N ILE A 183 -29.31 -10.52 -8.86
CA ILE A 183 -28.03 -10.05 -9.39
C ILE A 183 -27.30 -9.20 -8.34
N SER A 184 -25.99 -9.37 -8.23
CA SER A 184 -25.15 -8.49 -7.40
C SER A 184 -24.99 -7.12 -8.05
N ASP A 185 -24.67 -6.12 -7.24
CA ASP A 185 -24.30 -4.77 -7.72
C ASP A 185 -23.21 -4.82 -8.82
N GLU A 186 -23.21 -3.80 -9.68
CA GLU A 186 -22.40 -3.66 -10.90
C GLU A 186 -20.89 -3.75 -10.64
N VAL A 187 -20.45 -3.52 -9.39
CA VAL A 187 -19.05 -3.57 -8.98
C VAL A 187 -18.84 -4.66 -7.94
N VAL A 188 -18.83 -5.92 -8.39
CA VAL A 188 -18.21 -6.99 -7.59
C VAL A 188 -16.70 -6.75 -7.53
N SER A 189 -16.15 -6.76 -6.31
CA SER A 189 -14.74 -6.46 -6.02
C SER A 189 -13.76 -7.54 -6.48
N PHE A 190 -14.26 -8.61 -7.07
CA PHE A 190 -13.50 -9.76 -7.52
C PHE A 190 -13.80 -10.13 -8.96
N THR A 191 -12.77 -10.67 -9.61
CA THR A 191 -12.83 -11.15 -11.00
C THR A 191 -12.74 -12.66 -11.09
N THR A 192 -12.54 -13.34 -9.96
CA THR A 192 -12.41 -14.80 -9.87
C THR A 192 -13.06 -15.30 -8.60
N ILE A 193 -13.88 -16.34 -8.71
CA ILE A 193 -14.40 -17.09 -7.57
C ILE A 193 -13.45 -18.26 -7.31
N LEU A 194 -13.02 -18.45 -6.06
CA LEU A 194 -12.17 -19.58 -5.69
C LEU A 194 -12.98 -20.88 -5.68
N SER A 195 -12.32 -22.00 -6.00
CA SER A 195 -12.91 -23.33 -5.85
C SER A 195 -13.41 -23.56 -4.42
N GLY A 196 -14.59 -24.16 -4.26
CA GLY A 196 -15.22 -24.28 -2.95
C GLY A 196 -16.60 -24.91 -3.01
N ILE A 197 -17.46 -24.55 -2.06
CA ILE A 197 -18.86 -24.99 -2.02
C ILE A 197 -19.73 -23.74 -1.93
N ILE A 198 -20.66 -23.59 -2.88
CA ILE A 198 -21.76 -22.63 -2.72
C ILE A 198 -22.85 -23.28 -1.89
N ARG A 199 -23.45 -22.48 -1.01
CA ARG A 199 -24.63 -22.87 -0.24
C ARG A 199 -25.73 -21.86 -0.49
N PHE A 200 -26.91 -22.36 -0.77
CA PHE A 200 -28.11 -21.58 -0.96
C PHE A 200 -29.10 -21.95 0.14
N HIS A 201 -29.47 -20.96 0.94
CA HIS A 201 -30.36 -21.11 2.10
C HIS A 201 -31.64 -20.35 1.84
N ILE A 202 -32.78 -21.04 1.84
CA ILE A 202 -34.11 -20.42 1.78
C ILE A 202 -35.09 -21.11 2.73
N HIS A 203 -36.20 -20.43 2.99
CA HIS A 203 -37.38 -21.03 3.61
C HIS A 203 -38.49 -21.03 2.57
N ALA A 204 -39.07 -22.18 2.28
CA ALA A 204 -40.09 -22.31 1.24
C ALA A 204 -41.24 -23.23 1.67
N GLN A 205 -42.40 -22.98 1.07
CA GLN A 205 -43.62 -23.78 1.20
C GLN A 205 -44.47 -23.65 -0.06
N ARG A 206 -45.35 -24.62 -0.27
CA ARG A 206 -46.42 -24.54 -1.25
C ARG A 206 -47.63 -23.86 -0.62
N THR A 207 -47.94 -22.65 -1.09
CA THR A 207 -49.10 -21.89 -0.59
C THR A 207 -50.38 -22.16 -1.37
N ALA A 208 -50.26 -22.67 -2.60
CA ALA A 208 -51.38 -22.98 -3.48
C ALA A 208 -51.01 -24.03 -4.54
N GLY A 209 -52.03 -24.70 -5.07
CA GLY A 209 -51.89 -25.73 -6.11
C GLY A 209 -51.55 -27.13 -5.57
N ASN A 210 -51.62 -28.12 -6.45
CA ASN A 210 -51.45 -29.54 -6.09
C ASN A 210 -50.23 -30.17 -6.76
N LYS A 211 -49.37 -29.36 -7.39
CA LYS A 211 -48.14 -29.85 -8.04
C LYS A 211 -47.11 -30.21 -6.98
N SER A 212 -46.37 -31.29 -7.24
CA SER A 212 -45.17 -31.63 -6.45
C SER A 212 -44.01 -30.81 -7.01
N ILE A 213 -43.38 -30.00 -6.17
CA ILE A 213 -42.37 -29.02 -6.58
C ILE A 213 -41.06 -29.37 -5.89
N GLN A 214 -39.96 -29.40 -6.65
CA GLN A 214 -38.59 -29.40 -6.13
C GLN A 214 -37.91 -28.14 -6.65
N LEU A 215 -36.98 -27.61 -5.85
CA LEU A 215 -36.21 -26.42 -6.17
C LEU A 215 -34.74 -26.80 -6.31
N TYR A 216 -34.06 -26.07 -7.18
CA TYR A 216 -32.61 -26.03 -7.26
C TYR A 216 -32.20 -24.59 -7.55
N ALA A 217 -30.93 -24.27 -7.36
CA ALA A 217 -30.36 -22.96 -7.67
C ALA A 217 -29.26 -23.10 -8.71
N GLU A 218 -29.11 -22.08 -9.54
CA GLU A 218 -28.07 -21.96 -10.54
C GLU A 218 -27.30 -20.67 -10.31
N LEU A 219 -25.98 -20.76 -10.43
CA LEU A 219 -25.11 -19.60 -10.37
C LEU A 219 -24.63 -19.26 -11.77
N TYR A 220 -24.76 -18.00 -12.14
CA TYR A 220 -24.35 -17.48 -13.45
C TYR A 220 -23.30 -16.38 -13.31
N GLU A 221 -22.40 -16.30 -14.28
CA GLU A 221 -21.60 -15.11 -14.57
C GLU A 221 -22.43 -14.20 -15.48
N TYR A 222 -22.63 -12.94 -15.06
CA TYR A 222 -23.29 -11.93 -15.88
C TYR A 222 -22.25 -11.04 -16.55
N THR A 223 -22.20 -11.10 -17.88
CA THR A 223 -21.16 -10.41 -18.66
C THR A 223 -21.58 -9.00 -19.06
N SER A 224 -20.61 -8.15 -19.42
CA SER A 224 -20.87 -6.79 -19.94
C SER A 224 -21.68 -6.76 -21.25
N ALA A 225 -21.81 -7.90 -21.93
CA ALA A 225 -22.68 -8.07 -23.10
C ALA A 225 -24.13 -8.44 -22.72
N ALA A 226 -24.49 -8.37 -21.44
CA ALA A 226 -25.78 -8.81 -20.90
C ALA A 226 -26.09 -10.29 -21.21
N ALA A 227 -25.05 -11.13 -21.19
CA ALA A 227 -25.18 -12.58 -21.35
C ALA A 227 -24.90 -13.29 -20.03
N GLU A 228 -25.70 -14.30 -19.74
CA GLU A 228 -25.56 -15.20 -18.59
C GLU A 228 -24.78 -16.46 -18.99
N ILE A 229 -23.72 -16.76 -18.26
CA ILE A 229 -22.91 -17.97 -18.44
C ILE A 229 -23.05 -18.84 -17.19
N LEU A 230 -23.62 -20.04 -17.32
CA LEU A 230 -23.80 -20.94 -16.18
C LEU A 230 -22.44 -21.37 -15.60
N ILE A 231 -22.25 -21.14 -14.31
CA ILE A 231 -21.07 -21.57 -13.54
C ILE A 231 -21.33 -22.95 -12.93
N THR A 232 -22.43 -23.10 -12.20
CA THR A 232 -22.78 -24.36 -11.53
C THR A 232 -24.27 -24.42 -11.19
N THR A 233 -24.76 -25.64 -11.00
CA THR A 233 -26.13 -25.96 -10.57
C THR A 233 -26.08 -26.73 -9.26
N THR A 234 -26.91 -26.37 -8.29
CA THR A 234 -27.02 -27.11 -7.02
C THR A 234 -27.75 -28.42 -7.19
N GLU A 235 -27.69 -29.26 -6.16
CA GLU A 235 -28.62 -30.40 -6.05
C GLU A 235 -30.08 -29.96 -5.95
N LEU A 236 -30.98 -30.89 -6.29
CA LEU A 236 -32.42 -30.75 -6.08
C LEU A 236 -32.77 -30.87 -4.61
N CYS A 237 -33.62 -29.99 -4.11
CA CYS A 237 -34.16 -30.12 -2.77
C CYS A 237 -35.23 -31.22 -2.70
N VAL A 238 -35.63 -31.55 -1.47
CA VAL A 238 -36.80 -32.39 -1.21
C VAL A 238 -38.08 -31.72 -1.70
N PHE A 239 -39.14 -32.52 -1.94
CA PHE A 239 -40.43 -31.96 -2.37
C PHE A 239 -40.97 -30.96 -1.35
N LEU A 240 -41.43 -29.81 -1.85
CA LEU A 240 -42.08 -28.79 -1.04
C LEU A 240 -43.38 -29.31 -0.43
N THR A 241 -43.57 -28.97 0.83
CA THR A 241 -44.79 -29.22 1.60
C THR A 241 -45.63 -27.96 1.73
N ASP A 242 -46.85 -28.09 2.24
CA ASP A 242 -47.70 -26.92 2.52
C ASP A 242 -47.22 -26.12 3.75
N ASP A 243 -46.35 -26.73 4.57
CA ASP A 243 -45.68 -26.08 5.71
C ASP A 243 -44.32 -25.48 5.31
N GLU A 244 -43.99 -24.31 5.89
CA GLU A 244 -42.68 -23.64 5.75
C GLU A 244 -41.56 -24.51 6.31
N SER A 245 -40.59 -24.81 5.46
CA SER A 245 -39.41 -25.59 5.82
C SER A 245 -38.13 -24.89 5.34
N CYS A 246 -37.06 -25.08 6.10
CA CYS A 246 -35.72 -24.62 5.72
C CYS A 246 -35.16 -25.58 4.65
N ILE A 247 -34.66 -25.01 3.57
CA ILE A 247 -34.03 -25.72 2.46
C ILE A 247 -32.61 -25.19 2.34
N GLU A 248 -31.67 -26.11 2.51
CA GLU A 248 -30.25 -25.89 2.27
C GLU A 248 -29.83 -26.79 1.11
N ILE A 249 -29.41 -26.18 0.01
CA ILE A 249 -28.87 -26.87 -1.17
C ILE A 249 -27.47 -26.34 -1.46
N HIS A 250 -26.63 -27.18 -2.04
CA HIS A 250 -25.24 -26.84 -2.27
C HIS A 250 -24.70 -27.41 -3.59
N ALA A 251 -23.60 -26.84 -4.06
CA ALA A 251 -22.84 -27.35 -5.19
C ALA A 251 -21.34 -27.07 -5.03
N PRO A 252 -20.47 -27.95 -5.54
CA PRO A 252 -19.05 -27.67 -5.64
C PRO A 252 -18.78 -26.64 -6.75
N LEU A 253 -17.90 -25.68 -6.47
CA LEU A 253 -17.26 -24.81 -7.46
C LEU A 253 -15.88 -25.38 -7.78
N ALA A 254 -15.66 -25.71 -9.04
CA ALA A 254 -14.41 -26.28 -9.55
C ALA A 254 -13.54 -25.22 -10.23
#